data_AF-A0AAD7K9X3-F1
#
_entry.id   AF-A0AAD7K9X3-F1
#
_cell.length_a   1.000
_cell.length_b   1.000
_cell.length_c   1.000
_cell.angle_alpha   90.00
_cell.angle_beta   90.00
_cell.angle_gamma   90.00
#
_symmetry.space_group_name_H-M   'P 1'
#
loop_
_entity.id
_entity.type
_entity.pdbx_description
1 polymer ?
#
loop_
_entity_poly.entity_id
_entity_poly.type
_entity_poly.pdbx_seq_one_letter_code
_entity_poly.pdbx_strand_id
1 'polypeptide(L)'
;MRANALSAPVLALALTALPLAHAGPVAYALCQTGCNTVAVACYAGAGLIFGTVVAAPAAPVAALACNAALGTCSATCATVALFAPTP
;
A
#
# COMPACT_ATOMS: atom_id res chain seq x y z
N MET A 1 -32.15 -7.34 -37.19
CA MET A 1 -31.77 -7.65 -35.79
C MET A 1 -32.36 -6.58 -34.89
N ARG A 2 -33.54 -6.81 -34.31
CA ARG A 2 -34.16 -5.90 -33.34
C ARG A 2 -33.71 -6.38 -31.95
N ALA A 3 -32.66 -5.76 -31.39
CA ALA A 3 -32.31 -6.01 -30.00
C ALA A 3 -33.51 -5.58 -29.13
N ASN A 4 -34.08 -6.53 -28.40
CA ASN A 4 -35.30 -6.34 -27.63
C ASN A 4 -35.02 -5.30 -26.53
N ALA A 5 -35.76 -4.18 -26.49
CA ALA A 5 -35.48 -3.05 -25.59
C ALA A 5 -35.43 -3.43 -24.10
N LEU A 6 -36.01 -4.58 -23.72
CA LEU A 6 -35.96 -5.17 -22.37
C LEU A 6 -34.59 -5.74 -22.00
N SER A 7 -33.70 -6.01 -22.96
CA SER A 7 -32.36 -6.58 -22.71
C SER A 7 -31.34 -5.56 -22.19
N ALA A 8 -31.52 -4.27 -22.52
CA ALA A 8 -30.64 -3.20 -22.08
C ALA A 8 -30.64 -2.94 -20.56
N PRO A 9 -31.80 -2.83 -19.86
CA PRO A 9 -31.81 -2.62 -18.41
C PRO A 9 -31.34 -3.86 -17.64
N VAL A 10 -31.65 -5.07 -18.13
CA VAL A 10 -31.19 -6.33 -17.53
C VAL A 10 -29.67 -6.45 -17.63
N LEU A 11 -29.10 -6.09 -18.77
CA LEU A 11 -27.65 -6.05 -18.97
C LEU A 11 -27.01 -5.00 -18.06
N ALA A 12 -27.55 -3.78 -17.98
CA ALA A 12 -27.04 -2.74 -17.08
C ALA A 12 -27.04 -3.18 -15.61
N LEU A 13 -28.10 -3.84 -15.14
CA LEU A 13 -28.19 -4.37 -13.79
C LEU A 13 -27.15 -5.48 -13.54
N ALA A 14 -26.92 -6.36 -14.53
CA ALA A 14 -25.90 -7.40 -14.45
C ALA A 14 -24.47 -6.83 -14.37
N LEU A 15 -24.17 -5.73 -15.06
CA LEU A 15 -22.86 -5.07 -14.98
C LEU A 15 -22.59 -4.44 -13.61
N THR A 16 -23.61 -3.97 -12.89
CA THR A 16 -23.43 -3.43 -11.53
C THR A 16 -23.16 -4.50 -10.48
N ALA A 17 -23.43 -5.77 -10.79
CA ALA A 17 -23.18 -6.90 -9.89
C ALA A 17 -21.75 -7.48 -10.04
N LEU A 18 -20.96 -6.97 -10.99
CA LEU A 18 -19.56 -7.39 -11.15
C LEU A 18 -18.74 -6.88 -9.95
N PRO A 19 -18.00 -7.74 -9.23
CA PRO A 19 -17.12 -7.29 -8.18
C PRO A 19 -16.04 -6.38 -8.77
N LEU A 20 -15.91 -5.16 -8.25
CA LEU A 20 -14.78 -4.30 -8.54
C LEU A 20 -13.53 -4.99 -8.01
N ALA A 21 -12.57 -5.30 -8.90
CA ALA A 21 -11.28 -5.83 -8.49
C ALA A 21 -10.54 -4.76 -7.67
N HIS A 22 -10.59 -4.85 -6.33
CA HIS A 22 -9.85 -3.97 -5.45
C HIS A 22 -8.37 -4.41 -5.42
N ALA A 23 -7.61 -4.06 -6.46
CA ALA A 23 -6.17 -4.28 -6.50
C ALA A 23 -5.43 -3.45 -5.44
N GLY A 24 -6.06 -2.38 -4.93
CA GLY A 24 -5.47 -1.44 -3.98
C GLY A 24 -4.91 -2.06 -2.70
N PRO A 25 -5.68 -2.83 -1.91
CA PRO A 25 -5.19 -3.47 -0.69
C PRO A 25 -4.02 -4.42 -0.92
N VAL A 26 -4.03 -5.18 -2.01
CA VAL A 26 -2.91 -6.08 -2.37
C VAL A 26 -1.67 -5.26 -2.76
N ALA A 27 -1.84 -4.23 -3.59
CA ALA A 27 -0.75 -3.33 -3.96
C ALA A 27 -0.15 -2.61 -2.74
N TYR A 28 -1.00 -2.19 -1.79
CA TYR A 28 -0.58 -1.59 -0.53
C TYR A 28 0.27 -2.57 0.29
N ALA A 29 -0.18 -3.81 0.45
CA ALA A 29 0.56 -4.84 1.20
C ALA A 29 1.94 -5.14 0.58
N LEU A 30 2.01 -5.22 -0.75
CA LEU A 30 3.28 -5.40 -1.47
C LEU A 30 4.21 -4.19 -1.30
N CYS A 31 3.67 -2.98 -1.42
CA CYS A 31 4.43 -1.73 -1.24
C CYS A 31 4.97 -1.62 0.20
N GLN A 32 4.14 -1.90 1.21
CA GLN A 32 4.53 -1.96 2.62
C GLN A 32 5.66 -2.96 2.87
N THR A 33 5.56 -4.15 2.27
CA THR A 33 6.61 -5.16 2.36
C THR A 33 7.93 -4.58 1.84
N GLY A 34 7.90 -3.94 0.67
CA GLY A 34 9.06 -3.24 0.11
C GLY A 34 9.64 -2.19 1.06
N CYS A 35 8.84 -1.27 1.57
CA CYS A 35 9.30 -0.24 2.52
C CYS A 35 9.98 -0.87 3.75
N ASN A 36 9.42 -1.95 4.29
CA ASN A 36 9.98 -2.64 5.46
C ASN A 36 11.31 -3.34 5.11
N THR A 37 11.45 -3.91 3.91
CA THR A 37 12.75 -4.47 3.48
C THR A 37 13.83 -3.39 3.38
N VAL A 38 13.50 -2.19 2.88
CA VAL A 38 14.42 -1.06 2.82
C VAL A 38 14.78 -0.57 4.22
N ALA A 39 13.81 -0.54 5.15
CA ALA A 39 14.08 -0.20 6.55
C ALA A 39 15.07 -1.17 7.19
N VAL A 40 14.90 -2.48 6.99
CA VAL A 40 15.84 -3.51 7.46
C VAL A 40 17.24 -3.28 6.88
N ALA A 41 17.35 -2.99 5.58
CA ALA A 41 18.63 -2.71 4.94
C ALA A 41 19.29 -1.43 5.48
N CYS A 42 18.52 -0.37 5.71
CA CYS A 42 18.99 0.89 6.30
C CYS A 42 19.56 0.68 7.71
N TYR A 43 18.84 -0.08 8.55
CA TYR A 43 19.31 -0.44 9.89
C TYR A 43 20.57 -1.29 9.83
N ALA A 44 20.61 -2.29 8.96
CA ALA A 44 21.78 -3.16 8.79
C ALA A 44 23.02 -2.36 8.35
N GLY A 45 22.86 -1.40 7.43
CA GLY A 45 23.93 -0.48 7.01
C GLY A 45 24.45 0.41 8.15
N ALA A 46 23.63 0.67 9.16
CA ALA A 46 24.01 1.39 10.39
C ALA A 46 24.51 0.45 11.50
N GLY A 47 24.63 -0.86 11.27
CA GLY A 47 25.02 -1.84 12.29
C GLY A 47 23.96 -2.11 13.35
N LEU A 48 22.68 -1.81 13.05
CA LEU A 48 21.54 -1.98 13.95
C LEU A 48 20.63 -3.11 13.45
N ILE A 49 19.84 -3.69 14.35
CA ILE A 49 18.83 -4.69 14.01
C ILE A 49 17.46 -4.00 14.03
N PHE A 50 16.73 -4.10 12.94
CA PHE A 50 15.40 -3.50 12.84
C PHE A 50 14.44 -4.13 13.86
N GLY A 51 13.66 -3.30 14.55
CA GLY A 51 12.68 -3.74 15.57
C GLY A 51 13.25 -3.99 16.96
N THR A 52 14.57 -3.89 17.18
CA THR A 52 15.18 -4.07 18.51
C THR A 52 15.48 -2.76 19.23
N VAL A 53 15.39 -1.63 18.54
CA VAL A 53 15.64 -0.29 19.10
C VAL A 53 14.39 0.19 19.82
N VAL A 54 14.52 0.52 21.10
CA VAL A 54 13.45 1.16 21.88
C VAL A 54 13.35 2.63 21.49
N ALA A 55 12.14 3.10 21.17
CA ALA A 55 11.89 4.51 20.89
C ALA A 55 12.02 5.34 22.18
N ALA A 56 13.17 5.99 22.33
CA ALA A 56 13.51 6.84 23.47
C ALA A 56 14.38 8.03 23.01
N PRO A 57 14.50 9.11 23.80
CA PRO A 57 15.31 10.28 23.43
C PRO A 57 16.79 9.96 23.15
N ALA A 58 17.32 8.88 23.72
CA ALA A 58 18.69 8.41 23.51
C ALA A 58 18.80 7.36 22.37
N ALA A 59 17.75 7.14 21.58
CA ALA A 59 17.79 6.19 20.47
C ALA A 59 18.84 6.62 19.42
N PRO A 60 19.50 5.66 18.74
CA PRO A 60 20.46 5.98 17.68
C PRO A 60 19.84 6.86 16.60
N VAL A 61 20.52 7.96 16.25
CA VAL A 61 20.05 8.91 15.22
C VAL A 61 19.79 8.20 13.88
N ALA A 62 20.61 7.20 13.53
CA ALA A 62 20.42 6.39 12.33
C ALA A 62 19.10 5.60 12.36
N ALA A 63 18.71 5.02 13.50
CA ALA A 63 17.45 4.29 13.64
C ALA A 63 16.24 5.23 13.45
N LEU A 64 16.29 6.42 14.07
CA LEU A 64 15.28 7.46 13.91
C LEU A 64 15.13 7.89 12.44
N ALA A 65 16.25 8.11 11.75
CA ALA A 65 16.26 8.48 10.33
C ALA A 65 15.69 7.36 9.43
N CYS A 66 16.10 6.11 9.63
CA CYS A 66 15.56 4.97 8.89
C CYS A 66 14.04 4.81 9.12
N ASN A 67 13.56 4.99 10.35
CA ASN A 67 12.12 4.94 10.64
C ASN A 67 11.34 6.10 10.03
N ALA A 68 11.92 7.31 10.00
CA ALA A 68 11.29 8.44 9.33
C ALA A 68 11.12 8.16 7.83
N ALA A 69 12.16 7.62 7.18
CA ALA A 69 12.10 7.21 5.77
C ALA A 69 11.05 6.08 5.54
N LEU A 70 11.01 5.08 6.43
CA LEU A 70 9.96 4.04 6.41
C LEU A 70 8.56 4.67 6.48
N GLY A 71 8.33 5.56 7.44
CA GLY A 71 7.03 6.23 7.60
C GLY A 71 6.61 7.03 6.36
N THR A 72 7.55 7.75 5.74
CA THR A 72 7.29 8.45 4.48
C THR A 72 6.94 7.47 3.36
N CYS A 73 7.68 6.36 3.21
CA CYS A 73 7.40 5.32 2.22
C CYS A 73 6.02 4.67 2.44
N SER A 74 5.67 4.34 3.70
CA SER A 74 4.37 3.77 4.04
C SER A 74 3.22 4.73 3.74
N ALA A 75 3.39 6.03 4.02
CA ALA A 75 2.38 7.04 3.74
C ALA A 75 2.16 7.22 2.22
N THR A 76 3.22 7.19 1.43
CA THR A 76 3.09 7.24 -0.03
C THR A 76 2.42 5.97 -0.56
N CYS A 77 2.79 4.79 -0.07
CA CYS A 77 2.11 3.53 -0.41
C CYS A 77 0.60 3.60 -0.16
N ALA A 78 0.18 4.11 1.00
CA ALA A 78 -1.25 4.27 1.31
C ALA A 78 -1.92 5.23 0.31
N THR A 79 -1.26 6.34 -0.02
CA THR A 79 -1.80 7.34 -0.96
C THR A 79 -2.00 6.74 -2.36
N VAL A 80 -0.99 6.05 -2.89
CA VAL A 80 -1.03 5.55 -4.28
C VAL A 80 -1.80 4.25 -4.43
N ALA A 81 -1.85 3.41 -3.40
CA ALA A 81 -2.47 2.09 -3.50
C ALA A 81 -3.89 2.04 -2.91
N LEU A 82 -4.22 2.86 -1.91
CA LEU A 82 -5.56 2.83 -1.29
C LEU A 82 -6.46 3.99 -1.71
N PHE A 83 -5.88 5.18 -1.93
CA PHE A 83 -6.65 6.41 -2.13
C PHE A 83 -6.62 6.95 -3.56
N ALA A 84 -5.65 6.53 -4.38
CA ALA A 84 -5.63 6.91 -5.78
C ALA A 84 -6.71 6.15 -6.57
N PRO A 85 -7.41 6.80 -7.53
CA PRO A 85 -8.28 6.11 -8.46
C PRO A 85 -7.48 5.08 -9.25
N THR A 86 -7.87 3.80 -9.17
CA THR A 86 -7.32 2.74 -10.02
C THR A 86 -8.13 2.70 -11.32
N PRO A 87 -7.50 2.61 -12.50
CA PRO A 87 -8.19 2.50 -13.78
C PRO A 87 -8.96 1.18 -13.94
#